data_AF-A0A954Z1Y8-F1
#
_entry.id   AF-A0A954Z1Y8-F1
#
_cell.length_a   1.000
_cell.length_b   1.000
_cell.length_c   1.000
_cell.angle_alpha   90.00
_cell.angle_beta   90.00
_cell.angle_gamma   90.00
#
_symmetry.space_group_name_H-M   'P 1'
#
loop_
_entity.id
_entity.type
_entity.pdbx_description
1 polymer ?
#
loop_
_entity_poly.entity_id
_entity_poly.type
_entity_poly.pdbx_seq_one_letter_code
_entity_poly.pdbx_strand_id
1 'polypeptide(L)' 'MNSDHTPDTENVHLDFADLSIFNGQETAAGYTFDSQLMASTDVYRISFQVVPEPTSALLIATGAGLLLRRRRRAAA' A
#
# COMPACT_ATOMS: atom_id res chain seq x y z
N MET A 1 41.80 6.55 -6.10
CA MET A 1 40.66 7.04 -5.32
C MET A 1 39.64 7.59 -6.30
N ASN A 2 38.41 7.08 -6.30
CA ASN A 2 37.29 7.68 -7.04
C ASN A 2 36.53 8.57 -6.05
N SER A 3 36.55 9.88 -6.25
CA SER A 3 36.07 10.87 -5.27
C SER A 3 35.06 11.85 -5.86
N ASP A 4 34.41 11.51 -6.96
CA ASP A 4 33.30 12.30 -7.50
C ASP A 4 31.98 11.74 -6.97
N HIS A 5 31.49 12.34 -5.89
CA HIS A 5 30.11 12.22 -5.45
C HIS A 5 29.52 13.62 -5.55
N THR A 6 29.17 14.05 -6.76
CA THR A 6 28.30 15.20 -6.94
C THR A 6 26.94 14.79 -6.37
N PRO A 7 26.43 15.47 -5.32
CA PRO A 7 25.06 15.24 -4.91
C PRO A 7 24.18 15.79 -6.03
N ASP A 8 23.67 14.90 -6.87
CA ASP A 8 22.63 15.20 -7.84
C ASP A 8 21.34 15.44 -7.04
N THR A 9 21.22 16.61 -6.41
CA THR A 9 19.94 17.12 -5.89
C THR A 9 19.10 17.59 -7.06
N GLU A 10 18.76 16.66 -7.96
CA GLU A 10 17.61 16.86 -8.83
C GLU A 10 16.38 16.87 -7.91
N ASN A 11 15.69 18.00 -7.89
CA ASN A 11 14.40 18.11 -7.23
C ASN A 11 13.44 17.20 -8.00
N VAL A 12 13.14 16.02 -7.44
CA VAL A 12 12.11 15.14 -7.98
C VAL A 12 10.77 15.86 -7.87
N HIS A 13 10.27 16.37 -9.01
CA HIS A 13 8.95 16.98 -9.08
C HIS A 13 7.92 15.91 -9.42
N LEU A 14 6.96 15.72 -8.52
CA LEU A 14 5.85 14.80 -8.71
C LEU A 14 4.59 15.63 -8.95
N ASP A 15 4.06 15.56 -10.17
CA ASP A 15 2.77 16.16 -10.52
C ASP A 15 1.66 15.16 -10.23
N PHE A 16 0.75 15.55 -9.33
CA PHE A 16 -0.39 14.76 -8.91
C PHE A 16 -1.72 15.39 -9.33
N ALA A 17 -1.71 16.42 -10.19
CA ALA A 17 -2.92 17.11 -10.63
C ALA A 17 -3.95 16.12 -11.23
N ASP A 18 -3.47 15.16 -12.01
CA ASP A 18 -4.30 14.15 -12.65
C ASP A 18 -4.92 13.15 -11.65
N LEU A 19 -4.36 12.99 -10.45
CA LEU A 19 -4.95 12.11 -9.44
C LEU A 19 -6.22 12.70 -8.81
N SER A 20 -6.48 13.99 -8.98
CA SER A 20 -7.67 14.66 -8.46
C SER A 20 -8.98 14.08 -9.01
N ILE A 21 -8.95 13.53 -10.23
CA ILE A 21 -10.14 12.94 -10.88
C ILE A 21 -10.64 11.68 -10.17
N PHE A 22 -9.76 11.01 -9.43
CA PHE A 22 -10.09 9.79 -8.69
C PHE A 22 -10.49 10.08 -7.24
N ASN A 23 -10.38 11.34 -6.77
CA ASN A 23 -10.66 11.69 -5.39
C ASN A 23 -12.15 11.45 -5.05
N GLY A 24 -12.40 10.73 -3.95
CA GLY A 24 -13.73 10.30 -3.54
C GLY A 24 -14.26 9.06 -4.29
N GLN A 25 -13.51 8.47 -5.23
CA GLN A 25 -13.93 7.26 -5.94
C GLN A 25 -13.58 5.99 -5.17
N GLU A 26 -14.44 4.98 -5.25
CA GLU A 26 -14.16 3.66 -4.71
C GLU A 26 -13.17 2.91 -5.60
N THR A 27 -12.09 2.42 -5.01
CA THR A 27 -11.07 1.64 -5.71
C THR A 27 -11.53 0.20 -5.90
N ALA A 28 -10.88 -0.53 -6.82
CA ALA A 28 -11.14 -1.96 -7.01
C ALA A 28 -10.89 -2.81 -5.74
N ALA A 29 -10.15 -2.28 -4.76
CA ALA A 29 -9.90 -2.90 -3.47
C ALA A 29 -10.97 -2.55 -2.40
N GLY A 30 -12.00 -1.77 -2.74
CA GLY A 30 -13.16 -1.49 -1.87
C GLY A 30 -12.95 -0.37 -0.85
N TYR A 31 -11.91 0.46 -1.02
CA TYR A 31 -11.73 1.68 -0.22
C TYR A 31 -11.87 2.93 -1.08
N THR A 32 -12.34 4.03 -0.49
CA THR A 32 -12.44 5.34 -1.14
C THR A 32 -11.06 5.99 -1.24
N PHE A 33 -10.64 6.38 -2.45
CA PHE A 33 -9.42 7.13 -2.65
C PHE A 33 -9.61 8.56 -2.13
N ASP A 34 -8.78 8.98 -1.19
CA ASP A 34 -8.68 10.36 -0.70
C ASP A 34 -7.29 10.85 -1.02
N SER A 35 -7.17 11.78 -1.98
CA SER A 35 -5.84 12.22 -2.43
C SER A 35 -5.10 12.96 -1.33
N GLN A 36 -5.80 13.61 -0.38
CA GLN A 36 -5.24 14.52 0.65
C GLN A 36 -4.30 15.63 0.13
N LEU A 37 -4.00 15.66 -1.16
CA LEU A 37 -3.24 16.68 -1.86
C LEU A 37 -4.21 17.68 -2.47
N MET A 38 -4.22 18.92 -1.95
CA MET A 38 -4.86 20.04 -2.64
C MET A 38 -3.98 20.49 -3.80
N ALA A 39 -4.56 21.03 -4.88
CA ALA A 39 -3.90 21.39 -6.16
C ALA A 39 -2.70 22.37 -6.08
N SER A 40 -2.27 22.78 -4.89
CA SER A 40 -1.13 23.67 -4.66
C SER A 40 -0.32 23.26 -3.43
N THR A 41 -0.35 21.98 -3.07
CA THR A 41 0.38 21.47 -1.89
C THR A 41 1.74 20.98 -2.34
N ASP A 42 2.79 21.72 -2.01
CA ASP A 42 4.17 21.24 -2.18
C ASP A 42 4.43 20.06 -1.23
N VAL A 43 4.69 18.88 -1.81
CA VAL A 43 4.96 17.66 -1.04
C VAL A 43 6.44 17.58 -0.71
N TYR A 44 6.83 18.11 0.45
CA TYR A 44 8.23 18.13 0.89
C TYR A 44 8.72 16.81 1.52
N ARG A 45 7.82 15.87 1.86
CA ARG A 45 8.19 14.59 2.50
C ARG A 45 7.17 13.49 2.23
N ILE A 46 7.61 12.42 1.58
CA ILE A 46 6.83 11.18 1.41
C ILE A 46 7.18 10.23 2.56
N SER A 47 6.16 9.76 3.29
CA SER A 47 6.33 8.82 4.40
C SER A 47 5.56 7.55 4.07
N PHE A 48 6.22 6.40 4.04
CA PHE A 48 5.56 5.11 3.88
C PHE A 48 5.24 4.54 5.26
N GLN A 49 3.97 4.19 5.48
CA GLN A 49 3.54 3.46 6.66
C GLN A 49 3.12 2.06 6.25
N VAL A 50 3.58 1.06 7.02
CA VAL A 50 3.05 -0.30 6.89
C VAL A 50 1.63 -0.29 7.42
N VAL A 51 0.66 -0.42 6.52
CA VAL A 51 -0.74 -0.64 6.89
C VAL A 51 -0.89 -2.14 7.19
N PRO A 52 -1.36 -2.53 8.39
CA PRO A 52 -1.64 -3.93 8.68
C PRO A 52 -2.65 -4.47 7.67
N GLU A 53 -2.38 -5.64 7.08
CA GLU A 53 -3.33 -6.24 6.16
C GLU A 53 -4.65 -6.53 6.89
N PRO A 54 -5.78 -5.98 6.42
CA PRO A 54 -7.06 -6.33 6.97
C PRO A 54 -7.35 -7.78 6.60
N THR A 55 -7.56 -8.62 7.62
CA THR A 55 -8.19 -9.95 7.52
C THR A 55 -7.47 -11.10 6.78
N SER A 56 -6.41 -10.88 5.98
CA SER A 56 -5.71 -11.97 5.28
C SER A 56 -5.14 -13.04 6.23
N ALA A 57 -4.57 -12.61 7.36
CA ALA A 57 -4.06 -13.53 8.38
C ALA A 57 -5.16 -14.43 8.97
N LEU A 58 -6.38 -13.88 9.12
CA LEU A 58 -7.56 -14.60 9.59
C LEU A 58 -8.03 -15.64 8.57
N LEU A 59 -8.03 -15.30 7.27
CA LEU A 59 -8.35 -16.23 6.20
C LEU A 59 -7.34 -17.38 6.09
N ILE A 60 -6.06 -17.09 6.21
CA ILE A 60 -5.00 -18.12 6.19
C ILE A 60 -5.16 -19.05 7.41
N ALA A 61 -5.35 -18.48 8.60
CA ALA A 61 -5.52 -19.26 9.83
C ALA A 61 -6.75 -20.16 9.79
N THR A 62 -7.88 -19.65 9.31
CA THR A 62 -9.12 -20.44 9.17
C THR A 62 -8.99 -21.54 8.13
N GLY A 63 -8.38 -21.25 6.97
CA GLY A 63 -8.10 -22.25 5.93
C GLY A 63 -7.19 -23.38 6.44
N ALA A 64 -6.10 -23.02 7.11
CA ALA A 64 -5.18 -23.99 7.71
C ALA A 64 -5.87 -24.85 8.79
N GLY A 65 -6.68 -24.24 9.66
CA GLY A 65 -7.45 -24.94 10.68
C GLY A 65 -8.44 -25.95 10.08
N LEU A 66 -9.16 -25.58 9.02
CA LEU A 66 -10.08 -26.47 8.32
C LEU A 66 -9.35 -27.64 7.65
N LEU A 67 -8.21 -27.39 7.00
CA LEU A 67 -7.39 -28.44 6.38
C LEU A 67 -6.87 -29.42 7.42
N LEU A 68 -6.33 -28.93 8.54
CA LEU A 68 -5.88 -29.77 9.65
C LEU A 68 -7.02 -30.62 10.23
N ARG A 69 -8.21 -30.04 10.39
CA ARG A 69 -9.40 -30.77 10.87
C ARG A 69 -9.84 -31.86 9.88
N ARG A 70 -9.80 -31.58 8.57
CA ARG A 70 -10.12 -32.58 7.53
C ARG A 70 -9.12 -33.74 7.55
N ARG A 71 -7.83 -33.47 7.67
CA ARG A 71 -6.79 -34.50 7.74
C ARG A 71 -6.95 -35.42 8.96
N ARG A 72 -7.32 -34.87 10.12
CA ARG A 72 -7.58 -35.67 11.33
C ARG A 72 -8.82 -36.56 11.22
N ARG A 73 -9.84 -36.13 10.48
CA ARG A 73 -11.06 -36.92 10.23
C ARG A 73 -10.89 -38.02 9.18
N ALA A 74 -9.90 -37.89 8.29
CA ALA A 74 -9.61 -38.89 7.27
C ALA A 74 -8.64 -39.98 7.75
N ALA A 75 -7.96 -39.76 8.89
CA ALA A 75 -7.02 -40.68 9.51
C ALA A 75 -7.60 -41.41 10.74
N ALA A 76 -8.89 -41.23 11.03
CA ALA A 76 -9.66 -41.90 12.06
C ALA A 76 -10.81 -42.67 11.41
#